data_AF-D5VT94-F1
#
_entry.id   AF-D5VT94-F1
#
_cell.length_a   1.000
_cell.length_b   1.000
_cell.length_c   1.000
_cell.angle_alpha   90.00
_cell.angle_beta   90.00
_cell.angle_gamma   90.00
#
_symmetry.space_group_name_H-M   'P 1'
#
loop_
_entity.id
_entity.type
_entity.pdbx_description
1 polymer ?
#
loop_
_entity_poly.entity_id
_entity_poly.type
_entity_poly.pdbx_seq_one_letter_code
_entity_poly.pdbx_strand_id
1 'polypeptide(L)'
;MKILFFEYAMATNCREFLAEGKMMFDKLLYEFLSLGSVVTLINKELSRPYKNIKNLKVVEPTNLFETLRKINNFDYFLVIAPEEDNILYELTKILEPKGVNLGSSSKAIKVAGDKYLTYEALKDIVKVPKTFQPRKYIVKRRDGCGSQFRVYDEKYIIQEFVEGSPYSASFIVGKRGIKFLSLNKQIVDESGFKGAEVNIDHERKEEIIDECEKALKRIDGLNGYVGVDLVIDDNIYIIEINPRITTTVWGLMTEPPLAKLLIDNAEGKEIKIEKVVGKKFKVGEYG
;
A
#
# COMPACT_ATOMS: atom_id res chain seq x y z
N MET A 1 10.31 23.14 0.58
CA MET A 1 9.58 22.01 -0.04
C MET A 1 8.13 22.02 0.44
N LYS A 2 7.18 21.96 -0.50
CA LYS A 2 5.75 21.82 -0.26
C LYS A 2 5.29 20.43 -0.66
N ILE A 3 4.66 19.70 0.25
CA ILE A 3 4.22 18.32 0.03
C ILE A 3 2.70 18.27 0.14
N LEU A 4 2.03 17.70 -0.86
CA LEU A 4 0.64 17.28 -0.74
C LEU A 4 0.62 15.84 -0.20
N PHE A 5 0.12 15.65 1.02
CA PHE A 5 0.02 14.33 1.63
C PHE A 5 -1.34 14.13 2.27
N PHE A 6 -2.05 13.08 1.88
CA PHE A 6 -3.31 12.70 2.50
C PHE A 6 -3.57 11.20 2.40
N GLU A 7 -4.43 10.73 3.30
CA GLU A 7 -4.96 9.38 3.32
C GLU A 7 -6.48 9.44 3.07
N TYR A 8 -7.00 8.49 2.30
CA TYR A 8 -8.38 8.47 1.83
C TYR A 8 -9.41 8.42 2.97
N ALA A 9 -9.25 7.55 3.96
CA ALA A 9 -10.16 7.42 5.08
C ALA A 9 -10.17 8.69 5.94
N MET A 10 -9.02 9.33 6.15
CA MET A 10 -8.90 10.63 6.82
C MET A 10 -9.59 11.74 6.02
N ALA A 11 -9.47 11.73 4.69
CA ALA A 11 -10.08 12.75 3.82
C ALA A 11 -11.59 12.59 3.66
N THR A 12 -12.11 11.36 3.73
CA THR A 12 -13.53 11.03 3.47
C THR A 12 -14.34 10.66 4.71
N ASN A 13 -13.69 10.41 5.84
CA ASN A 13 -14.28 9.79 7.03
C ASN A 13 -14.82 8.37 6.75
N CYS A 14 -14.11 7.59 5.93
CA CYS A 14 -14.46 6.20 5.64
C CYS A 14 -14.17 5.33 6.87
N ARG A 15 -15.21 5.00 7.64
CA ARG A 15 -15.10 4.30 8.93
C ARG A 15 -14.44 2.92 8.84
N GLU A 16 -14.64 2.22 7.74
CA GLU A 16 -14.10 0.88 7.50
C GLU A 16 -12.57 0.86 7.57
N PHE A 17 -11.92 1.86 6.99
CA PHE A 17 -10.46 1.95 6.91
C PHE A 17 -9.86 3.00 7.85
N LEU A 18 -10.67 3.68 8.67
CA LEU A 18 -10.23 4.88 9.40
C LEU A 18 -9.12 4.60 10.42
N ALA A 19 -9.20 3.50 11.16
CA ALA A 19 -8.20 3.19 12.18
C ALA A 19 -6.81 3.00 11.57
N GLU A 20 -6.70 2.12 10.57
CA GLU A 20 -5.43 1.85 9.87
C GLU A 20 -4.98 3.06 9.04
N GLY A 21 -5.91 3.71 8.34
CA GLY A 21 -5.67 4.93 7.57
C GLY A 21 -5.06 6.03 8.43
N LYS A 22 -5.63 6.28 9.62
CA LYS A 22 -5.12 7.26 10.58
C LYS A 22 -3.72 6.89 11.10
N MET A 23 -3.45 5.61 11.39
CA MET A 23 -2.13 5.16 11.83
C MET A 23 -1.06 5.44 10.78
N MET A 24 -1.31 5.07 9.51
CA MET A 24 -0.41 5.36 8.39
C MET A 24 -0.24 6.87 8.17
N PHE A 25 -1.36 7.61 8.22
CA PHE A 25 -1.39 9.05 8.05
C PHE A 25 -0.56 9.78 9.10
N ASP A 26 -0.83 9.56 10.39
CA ASP A 26 -0.14 10.28 11.47
C ASP A 26 1.36 10.01 11.45
N LYS A 27 1.76 8.75 11.27
CA LYS A 27 3.17 8.34 11.21
C LYS A 27 3.94 9.14 10.15
N LEU A 28 3.42 9.15 8.91
CA LEU A 28 4.10 9.82 7.80
C LEU A 28 3.93 11.33 7.81
N LEU A 29 2.81 11.86 8.33
CA LEU A 29 2.57 13.29 8.43
C LEU A 29 3.69 13.97 9.22
N TYR A 30 4.04 13.44 10.40
CA TYR A 30 5.08 14.04 11.23
C TYR A 30 6.48 13.89 10.61
N GLU A 31 6.75 12.79 9.90
CA GLU A 31 8.00 12.67 9.14
C GLU A 31 8.07 13.72 8.02
N PHE A 32 7.02 13.91 7.23
CA PHE A 32 6.99 14.94 6.18
C PHE A 32 7.08 16.38 6.73
N LEU A 33 6.44 16.67 7.87
CA LEU A 33 6.52 17.98 8.53
C LEU A 33 7.94 18.32 9.01
N SER A 34 8.76 17.31 9.30
CA SER A 34 10.19 17.51 9.61
C SER A 34 11.02 17.96 8.41
N LEU A 35 10.51 17.75 7.18
CA LEU A 35 11.22 18.01 5.93
C LEU A 35 10.71 19.26 5.20
N GLY A 36 9.49 19.72 5.48
CA GLY A 36 8.89 20.87 4.81
C GLY A 36 7.48 21.21 5.27
N SER A 37 6.78 22.00 4.46
CA SER A 37 5.37 22.32 4.69
C SER A 37 4.47 21.29 4.02
N VAL A 38 3.43 20.84 4.73
CA VAL A 38 2.48 19.84 4.24
C VAL A 38 1.12 20.48 3.99
N VAL A 39 0.52 20.20 2.84
CA VAL A 39 -0.90 20.41 2.57
C VAL A 39 -1.58 19.06 2.67
N THR A 40 -2.63 18.96 3.47
CA THR A 40 -3.37 17.71 3.68
C THR A 40 -4.87 17.90 3.51
N LEU A 41 -5.57 16.82 3.16
CA LEU A 41 -7.03 16.77 3.07
C LEU A 41 -7.55 15.93 4.22
N ILE A 42 -8.37 16.51 5.09
CA ILE A 42 -8.96 15.81 6.23
C ILE A 42 -10.42 16.20 6.31
N ASN A 43 -11.31 15.22 6.47
CA ASN A 43 -12.73 15.47 6.68
C ASN A 43 -12.93 16.41 7.89
N LYS A 44 -13.89 17.33 7.79
CA LYS A 44 -14.18 18.34 8.83
C LYS A 44 -14.43 17.74 10.22
N GLU A 45 -15.00 16.54 10.32
CA GLU A 45 -15.24 15.85 11.59
C GLU A 45 -13.95 15.37 12.26
N LEU A 46 -12.91 15.11 11.47
CA LEU A 46 -11.62 14.57 11.90
C LEU A 46 -10.52 15.63 11.99
N SER A 47 -10.74 16.83 11.45
CA SER A 47 -9.69 17.84 11.25
C SER A 47 -9.23 18.55 12.51
N ARG A 48 -10.05 18.56 13.58
CA ARG A 48 -9.82 19.35 14.80
C ARG A 48 -8.42 19.13 15.43
N PRO A 49 -7.90 17.90 15.58
CA PRO A 49 -6.56 17.68 16.15
C PRO A 49 -5.42 18.27 15.32
N TYR A 50 -5.65 18.55 14.04
CA TYR A 50 -4.61 18.93 13.08
C TYR A 50 -4.54 20.44 12.79
N LYS A 51 -5.50 21.24 13.27
CA LYS A 51 -5.62 22.67 12.89
C LYS A 51 -4.46 23.57 13.34
N ASN A 52 -3.76 23.21 14.41
CA ASN A 52 -2.72 24.04 15.03
C ASN A 52 -1.31 23.45 14.88
N ILE A 53 -1.11 22.50 13.98
CA ILE A 53 0.21 21.92 13.73
C ILE A 53 1.04 22.87 12.87
N LYS A 54 2.23 23.24 13.35
CA LYS A 54 3.16 24.11 12.60
C LYS A 54 3.50 23.48 11.25
N ASN A 55 3.56 24.30 10.20
CA ASN A 55 3.85 23.89 8.82
C ASN A 55 2.79 22.98 8.17
N LEU A 56 1.62 22.79 8.80
CA LEU A 56 0.52 22.02 8.24
C LEU A 56 -0.60 22.95 7.76
N LYS A 57 -1.03 22.78 6.51
CA LYS A 57 -2.25 23.36 5.96
C LYS A 57 -3.30 22.26 5.80
N VAL A 58 -4.36 22.31 6.60
CA VAL A 58 -5.50 21.38 6.49
C VAL A 58 -6.54 21.96 5.53
N VAL A 59 -6.95 21.16 4.55
CA VAL A 59 -8.08 21.43 3.64
C VAL A 59 -9.20 20.46 4.01
N GLU A 60 -10.40 20.97 4.25
CA GLU A 60 -11.58 20.15 4.56
C GLU A 60 -12.40 19.93 3.28
N PRO A 61 -12.31 18.77 2.60
CA PRO A 61 -13.02 18.56 1.34
C PRO A 61 -14.50 18.28 1.55
N THR A 62 -15.38 18.93 0.77
CA THR A 62 -16.79 18.51 0.64
C THR A 62 -16.92 17.36 -0.36
N ASN A 63 -16.17 17.42 -1.47
CA ASN A 63 -16.00 16.33 -2.43
C ASN A 63 -14.51 16.16 -2.67
N LEU A 64 -13.97 14.97 -2.39
CA LEU A 64 -12.53 14.70 -2.45
C LEU A 64 -11.95 14.98 -3.85
N PHE A 65 -12.57 14.41 -4.89
CA PHE A 65 -12.07 14.52 -6.26
C PHE A 65 -12.13 15.96 -6.79
N GLU A 66 -13.22 16.69 -6.54
CA GLU A 66 -13.32 18.10 -6.95
C GLU A 66 -12.32 18.99 -6.22
N THR A 67 -12.16 18.79 -4.91
CA THR A 67 -11.15 19.51 -4.12
C THR A 67 -9.75 19.22 -4.66
N LEU A 68 -9.43 17.95 -4.94
CA LEU A 68 -8.14 17.55 -5.47
C LEU A 68 -7.82 18.16 -6.84
N ARG A 69 -8.84 18.29 -7.71
CA ARG A 69 -8.70 19.01 -9.00
C ARG A 69 -8.37 20.49 -8.81
N LYS A 70 -8.82 21.12 -7.73
CA LYS A 70 -8.55 22.55 -7.41
C LYS A 70 -7.23 22.78 -6.67
N ILE A 71 -6.72 21.77 -5.96
CA ILE A 71 -5.44 21.86 -5.26
C ILE A 71 -4.31 21.92 -6.29
N ASN A 72 -3.43 22.90 -6.10
CA ASN A 72 -2.22 23.17 -6.88
C ASN A 72 -1.13 23.71 -5.91
N ASN A 73 0.06 24.02 -6.42
CA ASN A 73 1.16 24.63 -5.64
C ASN A 73 1.76 23.72 -4.56
N PHE A 74 2.22 22.54 -4.98
CA PHE A 74 3.04 21.60 -4.21
C PHE A 74 4.14 21.05 -5.12
N ASP A 75 5.29 20.70 -4.55
CA ASP A 75 6.43 20.16 -5.28
C ASP A 75 6.30 18.63 -5.40
N TYR A 76 5.89 17.99 -4.32
CA TYR A 76 5.75 16.54 -4.19
C TYR A 76 4.36 16.16 -3.74
N PHE A 77 3.91 14.95 -4.08
CA PHE A 77 2.70 14.38 -3.50
C PHE A 77 2.83 12.90 -3.14
N LEU A 78 2.11 12.49 -2.10
CA LEU A 78 1.87 11.09 -1.75
C LEU A 78 0.39 10.94 -1.40
N VAL A 79 -0.25 9.92 -1.96
CA VAL A 79 -1.62 9.53 -1.65
C VAL A 79 -1.60 8.12 -1.08
N ILE A 80 -2.33 7.92 0.02
CA ILE A 80 -2.63 6.60 0.56
C ILE A 80 -4.14 6.41 0.39
N ALA A 81 -4.54 5.39 -0.35
CA ALA A 81 -5.94 5.09 -0.61
C ALA A 81 -6.09 3.62 -1.00
N PRO A 82 -7.26 3.00 -0.79
CA PRO A 82 -7.50 1.65 -1.28
C PRO A 82 -7.45 1.59 -2.81
N GLU A 83 -7.05 0.44 -3.33
CA GLU A 83 -7.06 0.11 -4.76
C GLU A 83 -8.48 -0.19 -5.27
N GLU A 84 -9.38 -0.58 -4.36
CA GLU A 84 -10.78 -0.89 -4.64
C GLU A 84 -11.47 0.25 -5.40
N ASP A 85 -12.36 -0.13 -6.33
CA ASP A 85 -13.09 0.78 -7.21
C ASP A 85 -12.21 1.80 -7.96
N ASN A 86 -10.93 1.49 -8.17
CA ASN A 86 -9.93 2.37 -8.77
C ASN A 86 -9.71 3.69 -7.99
N ILE A 87 -9.99 3.74 -6.70
CA ILE A 87 -9.88 4.97 -5.90
C ILE A 87 -8.45 5.52 -5.94
N LEU A 88 -7.44 4.70 -5.57
CA LEU A 88 -6.03 5.12 -5.62
C LEU A 88 -5.59 5.50 -7.05
N TYR A 89 -6.08 4.77 -8.06
CA TYR A 89 -5.77 5.03 -9.47
C TYR A 89 -6.24 6.43 -9.90
N GLU A 90 -7.51 6.76 -9.66
CA GLU A 90 -8.10 8.03 -10.08
C GLU A 90 -7.50 9.22 -9.29
N LEU A 91 -7.27 9.06 -7.99
CA LEU A 91 -6.64 10.10 -7.18
C LEU A 91 -5.21 10.39 -7.66
N THR A 92 -4.42 9.35 -7.91
CA THR A 92 -3.05 9.48 -8.40
C THR A 92 -3.02 10.13 -9.77
N LYS A 93 -3.87 9.67 -10.70
CA LYS A 93 -3.97 10.20 -12.06
C LYS A 93 -4.30 11.70 -12.11
N ILE A 94 -5.12 12.20 -11.18
CA ILE A 94 -5.43 13.64 -11.06
C ILE A 94 -4.20 14.46 -10.66
N LEU A 95 -3.28 13.88 -9.90
CA LEU A 95 -2.13 14.56 -9.30
C LEU A 95 -0.84 14.44 -10.11
N GLU A 96 -0.68 13.37 -10.89
CA GLU A 96 0.49 13.15 -11.74
C GLU A 96 0.94 14.37 -12.57
N PRO A 97 0.04 15.14 -13.22
CA PRO A 97 0.47 16.31 -13.98
C PRO A 97 0.82 17.55 -13.13
N LYS A 98 0.65 17.50 -11.81
CA LYS A 98 0.71 18.68 -10.91
C LYS A 98 1.93 18.74 -10.00
N GLY A 99 2.63 17.62 -9.80
CA GLY A 99 3.80 17.55 -8.92
C GLY A 99 4.53 16.21 -9.04
N VAL A 100 5.62 16.06 -8.31
CA VAL A 100 6.41 14.83 -8.32
C VAL A 100 5.75 13.78 -7.43
N ASN A 101 5.40 12.63 -8.02
CA ASN A 101 4.78 11.52 -7.30
C ASN A 101 5.83 10.77 -6.44
N LEU A 102 5.59 10.71 -5.13
CA LEU A 102 6.43 9.95 -4.18
C LEU A 102 6.01 8.47 -4.08
N GLY A 103 4.88 8.07 -4.66
CA GLY A 103 4.39 6.69 -4.74
C GLY A 103 4.41 6.17 -6.17
N SER A 104 3.69 5.08 -6.41
CA SER A 104 3.61 4.43 -7.72
C SER A 104 2.80 5.26 -8.72
N SER A 105 3.14 5.13 -10.01
CA SER A 105 2.36 5.76 -11.09
C SER A 105 0.95 5.14 -11.20
N SER A 106 0.01 5.91 -11.73
CA SER A 106 -1.36 5.42 -12.00
C SER A 106 -1.36 4.19 -12.92
N LYS A 107 -0.42 4.11 -13.88
CA LYS A 107 -0.24 2.93 -14.73
C LYS A 107 0.11 1.68 -13.91
N ALA A 108 1.06 1.78 -12.98
CA ALA A 108 1.47 0.66 -12.14
C ALA A 108 0.39 0.29 -11.12
N ILE A 109 -0.27 1.28 -10.53
CA ILE A 109 -1.40 1.08 -9.61
C ILE A 109 -2.51 0.29 -10.30
N LYS A 110 -2.81 0.56 -11.58
CA LYS A 110 -3.83 -0.18 -12.32
C LYS A 110 -3.51 -1.67 -12.46
N VAL A 111 -2.24 -2.03 -12.59
CA VAL A 111 -1.81 -3.44 -12.70
C VAL A 111 -1.76 -4.08 -11.31
N ALA A 112 -1.04 -3.46 -10.38
CA ALA A 112 -0.80 -4.01 -9.04
C ALA A 112 -2.07 -4.05 -8.17
N GLY A 113 -2.99 -3.09 -8.36
CA GLY A 113 -4.28 -3.04 -7.66
C GLY A 113 -5.34 -3.99 -8.20
N ASP A 114 -5.12 -4.61 -9.36
CA ASP A 114 -5.98 -5.66 -9.90
C ASP A 114 -5.30 -7.02 -9.68
N LYS A 115 -5.94 -7.86 -8.86
CA LYS A 115 -5.40 -9.17 -8.47
C LYS A 115 -5.16 -10.09 -9.67
N TYR A 116 -6.02 -10.02 -10.70
CA TYR A 116 -5.86 -10.85 -11.88
C TYR A 116 -4.77 -10.32 -12.81
N LEU A 117 -4.70 -8.99 -13.02
CA LEU A 117 -3.60 -8.40 -13.80
C LEU A 117 -2.23 -8.62 -13.12
N THR A 118 -2.19 -8.57 -11.79
CA THR A 118 -1.00 -8.90 -11.00
C THR A 118 -0.60 -10.37 -11.23
N TYR A 119 -1.55 -11.31 -11.12
CA TYR A 119 -1.30 -12.71 -11.45
C TYR A 119 -0.74 -12.89 -12.87
N GLU A 120 -1.39 -12.31 -13.88
CA GLU A 120 -0.97 -12.42 -15.28
C GLU A 120 0.44 -11.84 -15.50
N ALA A 121 0.82 -10.78 -14.79
CA ALA A 121 2.16 -10.19 -14.89
C ALA A 121 3.26 -11.05 -14.26
N LEU A 122 2.93 -11.92 -13.30
CA LEU A 122 3.88 -12.60 -12.43
C LEU A 122 3.99 -14.12 -12.63
N LYS A 123 2.92 -14.77 -13.13
CA LYS A 123 2.77 -16.24 -13.12
C LYS A 123 3.89 -17.06 -13.79
N ASP A 124 4.59 -16.47 -14.76
CA ASP A 124 5.68 -17.14 -15.49
C ASP A 124 7.07 -16.74 -14.97
N ILE A 125 7.14 -15.95 -13.89
CA ILE A 125 8.38 -15.34 -13.38
C ILE A 125 8.69 -15.78 -11.96
N VAL A 126 7.67 -15.82 -11.11
CA VAL A 126 7.75 -16.18 -9.68
C VAL A 126 6.59 -17.10 -9.32
N LYS A 127 6.69 -17.78 -8.18
CA LYS A 127 5.57 -18.59 -7.69
C LYS A 127 4.45 -17.68 -7.20
N VAL A 128 3.28 -17.83 -7.79
CA VAL A 128 2.02 -17.19 -7.39
C VAL A 128 0.94 -18.27 -7.30
N PRO A 129 -0.08 -18.11 -6.45
CA PRO A 129 -1.21 -19.03 -6.43
C PRO A 129 -1.89 -19.07 -7.79
N LYS A 130 -2.29 -20.27 -8.25
CA LYS A 130 -3.09 -20.39 -9.48
C LYS A 130 -4.34 -19.54 -9.35
N THR A 131 -4.53 -18.62 -10.29
CA THR A 131 -5.63 -17.67 -10.25
C THR A 131 -6.42 -17.74 -11.55
N PHE A 132 -7.74 -17.76 -11.43
CA PHE A 132 -8.67 -17.79 -12.54
C PHE A 132 -9.68 -16.66 -12.38
N GLN A 133 -9.91 -15.90 -13.46
CA GLN A 133 -11.01 -14.95 -13.52
C GLN A 133 -12.25 -15.64 -14.11
N PRO A 134 -13.29 -15.90 -13.31
CA PRO A 134 -14.53 -16.45 -13.83
C PRO A 134 -15.24 -15.46 -14.75
N ARG A 135 -15.87 -15.99 -15.80
CA ARG A 135 -17.02 -15.34 -16.46
C ARG A 135 -18.22 -15.41 -15.50
N LYS A 136 -19.44 -15.37 -16.02
CA LYS A 136 -20.65 -15.61 -15.22
C LYS A 136 -20.81 -17.10 -14.88
N TYR A 137 -20.46 -17.49 -13.66
CA TYR A 137 -20.56 -18.87 -13.15
C TYR A 137 -21.53 -18.98 -11.97
N ILE A 138 -22.15 -20.15 -11.84
CA ILE A 138 -22.97 -20.51 -10.69
C ILE A 138 -22.17 -21.43 -9.78
N VAL A 139 -21.99 -21.02 -8.52
CA VAL A 139 -21.35 -21.83 -7.47
C VAL A 139 -22.43 -22.42 -6.56
N LYS A 140 -22.40 -23.74 -6.41
CA LYS A 140 -23.33 -24.53 -5.60
C LYS A 140 -22.57 -25.43 -4.64
N ARG A 141 -23.19 -25.74 -3.51
CA ARG A 141 -22.74 -26.84 -2.66
C ARG A 141 -22.94 -28.15 -3.42
N ARG A 142 -21.95 -29.05 -3.35
CA ARG A 142 -22.01 -30.38 -3.97
C ARG A 142 -23.14 -31.24 -3.39
N ASP A 143 -23.41 -31.08 -2.11
CA ASP A 143 -24.37 -31.85 -1.30
C ASP A 143 -25.64 -31.04 -0.94
N GLY A 144 -25.88 -29.90 -1.60
CA GLY A 144 -26.97 -28.99 -1.23
C GLY A 144 -28.37 -29.51 -1.59
N CYS A 145 -29.30 -29.44 -0.63
CA CYS A 145 -30.74 -29.56 -0.88
C CYS A 145 -31.39 -28.17 -0.85
N GLY A 146 -32.36 -27.93 -1.74
CA GLY A 146 -32.91 -26.60 -1.99
C GLY A 146 -32.02 -25.79 -2.94
N SER A 147 -32.63 -25.08 -3.90
CA SER A 147 -31.99 -24.39 -5.04
C SER A 147 -31.08 -23.21 -4.67
N GLN A 148 -30.26 -23.32 -3.63
CA GLN A 148 -29.33 -22.30 -3.19
C GLN A 148 -28.09 -22.28 -4.10
N PHE A 149 -27.76 -21.10 -4.61
CA PHE A 149 -26.57 -20.88 -5.42
C PHE A 149 -26.05 -19.45 -5.25
N ARG A 150 -24.77 -19.25 -5.56
CA ARG A 150 -24.16 -17.92 -5.72
C ARG A 150 -23.76 -17.73 -7.17
N VAL A 151 -23.81 -16.49 -7.64
CA VAL A 151 -23.31 -16.13 -8.97
C VAL A 151 -22.02 -15.35 -8.76
N TYR A 152 -20.95 -15.79 -9.40
CA TYR A 152 -19.70 -15.06 -9.48
C TYR A 152 -19.47 -14.66 -10.94
N ASP A 153 -18.92 -13.47 -11.14
CA ASP A 153 -18.61 -12.90 -12.44
C ASP A 153 -17.16 -12.36 -12.45
N GLU A 154 -16.84 -11.62 -13.50
CA GLU A 154 -15.50 -11.11 -13.82
C GLU A 154 -14.97 -10.08 -12.81
N LYS A 155 -15.79 -9.67 -11.83
CA LYS A 155 -15.38 -8.85 -10.67
C LYS A 155 -14.67 -9.66 -9.59
N TYR A 156 -14.75 -10.99 -9.65
CA TYR A 156 -14.13 -11.89 -8.69
C TYR A 156 -12.94 -12.61 -9.31
N ILE A 157 -12.11 -13.19 -8.46
CA ILE A 157 -11.13 -14.21 -8.85
C ILE A 157 -11.39 -15.47 -8.03
N ILE A 158 -11.04 -16.62 -8.60
CA ILE A 158 -10.88 -17.88 -7.88
C ILE A 158 -9.39 -18.12 -7.79
N GLN A 159 -8.87 -18.15 -6.56
CA GLN A 159 -7.45 -18.29 -6.30
C GLN A 159 -7.20 -19.55 -5.47
N GLU A 160 -6.14 -20.27 -5.82
CA GLU A 160 -5.62 -21.38 -5.04
C GLU A 160 -5.30 -20.94 -3.61
N PHE A 161 -5.79 -21.71 -2.63
CA PHE A 161 -5.39 -21.51 -1.24
C PHE A 161 -4.00 -22.12 -1.06
N VAL A 162 -3.04 -21.30 -0.66
CA VAL A 162 -1.66 -21.71 -0.39
C VAL A 162 -1.50 -21.88 1.12
N GLU A 163 -1.11 -23.07 1.54
CA GLU A 163 -0.73 -23.33 2.93
C GLU A 163 0.64 -22.70 3.24
N GLY A 164 0.76 -22.09 4.42
CA GLY A 164 2.00 -21.49 4.88
C GLY A 164 1.78 -20.33 5.85
N SER A 165 2.88 -19.74 6.29
CA SER A 165 2.86 -18.57 7.17
C SER A 165 2.74 -17.28 6.35
N PRO A 166 1.87 -16.33 6.72
CA PRO A 166 1.72 -15.07 6.01
C PRO A 166 2.81 -14.06 6.39
N TYR A 167 3.44 -13.47 5.39
CA TYR A 167 4.47 -12.43 5.52
C TYR A 167 4.16 -11.25 4.60
N SER A 168 4.82 -10.13 4.82
CA SER A 168 5.01 -9.12 3.79
C SER A 168 6.43 -8.60 3.77
N ALA A 169 6.89 -8.17 2.61
CA ALA A 169 8.14 -7.47 2.43
C ALA A 169 7.89 -6.02 1.97
N SER A 170 8.65 -5.08 2.53
CA SER A 170 8.56 -3.66 2.22
C SER A 170 9.77 -3.24 1.38
N PHE A 171 9.56 -2.45 0.33
CA PHE A 171 10.61 -1.97 -0.56
C PHE A 171 10.47 -0.48 -0.85
N ILE A 172 11.58 0.16 -1.24
CA ILE A 172 11.58 1.40 -2.01
C ILE A 172 11.96 1.05 -3.44
N VAL A 173 11.06 1.32 -4.38
CA VAL A 173 11.27 1.13 -5.81
C VAL A 173 11.52 2.49 -6.45
N GLY A 174 12.51 2.57 -7.35
CA GLY A 174 12.74 3.78 -8.13
C GLY A 174 13.68 3.57 -9.30
N LYS A 175 14.02 4.66 -9.97
CA LYS A 175 14.86 4.62 -11.20
C LYS A 175 16.26 4.04 -10.97
N ARG A 176 16.78 4.14 -9.74
CA ARG A 176 18.11 3.61 -9.35
C ARG A 176 18.08 2.16 -8.87
N GLY A 177 16.92 1.50 -8.92
CA GLY A 177 16.75 0.11 -8.51
C GLY A 177 15.74 -0.07 -7.39
N ILE A 178 15.78 -1.26 -6.79
CA ILE A 178 14.90 -1.67 -5.70
C ILE A 178 15.75 -1.75 -4.43
N LYS A 179 15.20 -1.26 -3.32
CA LYS A 179 15.82 -1.31 -1.99
C LYS A 179 14.89 -2.00 -1.03
N PHE A 180 15.32 -3.13 -0.50
CA PHE A 180 14.63 -3.81 0.59
C PHE A 180 14.65 -2.97 1.87
N LEU A 181 13.49 -2.86 2.53
CA LEU A 181 13.34 -2.17 3.81
C LEU A 181 13.19 -3.17 4.96
N SER A 182 12.19 -4.06 4.87
CA SER A 182 11.86 -4.96 5.98
C SER A 182 11.09 -6.20 5.51
N LEU A 183 11.31 -7.31 6.21
CA LEU A 183 10.47 -8.50 6.15
C LEU A 183 9.62 -8.53 7.41
N ASN A 184 8.34 -8.86 7.27
CA ASN A 184 7.34 -8.67 8.31
C ASN A 184 6.50 -9.93 8.40
N LYS A 185 6.33 -10.50 9.59
CA LYS A 185 5.39 -11.62 9.81
C LYS A 185 4.01 -11.06 10.10
N GLN A 186 3.01 -11.45 9.32
CA GLN A 186 1.65 -10.96 9.49
C GLN A 186 0.90 -11.78 10.54
N ILE A 187 0.03 -11.10 11.28
CA ILE A 187 -0.94 -11.70 12.18
C ILE A 187 -2.28 -11.59 11.46
N VAL A 188 -2.82 -12.71 11.01
CA VAL A 188 -4.05 -12.78 10.20
C VAL A 188 -5.03 -13.75 10.86
N ASP A 189 -6.31 -13.43 10.84
CA ASP A 189 -7.40 -14.34 11.21
C ASP A 189 -8.49 -14.38 10.12
N GLU A 190 -9.63 -15.02 10.38
CA GLU A 190 -10.74 -15.16 9.43
C GLU A 190 -11.32 -13.82 8.95
N SER A 191 -11.09 -12.74 9.70
CA SER A 191 -11.51 -11.37 9.38
C SER A 191 -10.37 -10.51 8.83
N GLY A 192 -9.25 -11.13 8.45
CA GLY A 192 -8.14 -10.48 7.75
C GLY A 192 -6.98 -10.05 8.65
N PHE A 193 -6.22 -9.06 8.18
CA PHE A 193 -5.02 -8.57 8.85
C PHE A 193 -5.34 -7.98 10.24
N LYS A 194 -4.55 -8.38 11.24
CA LYS A 194 -4.67 -7.94 12.65
C LYS A 194 -3.41 -7.30 13.19
N GLY A 195 -2.35 -7.18 12.40
CA GLY A 195 -1.09 -6.60 12.83
C GLY A 195 0.10 -7.34 12.26
N ALA A 196 1.30 -6.91 12.65
CA ALA A 196 2.53 -7.51 12.16
C ALA A 196 3.64 -7.45 13.19
N GLU A 197 4.58 -8.38 13.09
CA GLU A 197 5.92 -8.28 13.63
C GLU A 197 6.85 -7.78 12.53
N VAL A 198 7.30 -6.53 12.65
CA VAL A 198 7.99 -5.79 11.58
C VAL A 198 9.52 -6.00 11.67
N ASN A 199 10.18 -6.02 10.51
CA ASN A 199 11.64 -6.17 10.38
C ASN A 199 12.23 -7.36 11.14
N ILE A 200 11.63 -8.52 10.93
CA ILE A 200 12.10 -9.79 11.49
C ILE A 200 13.21 -10.38 10.62
N ASP A 201 13.94 -11.33 11.22
CA ASP A 201 14.88 -12.16 10.49
C ASP A 201 14.22 -13.45 9.99
N HIS A 202 14.79 -14.03 8.93
CA HIS A 202 14.31 -15.28 8.34
C HIS A 202 15.47 -15.99 7.64
N GLU A 203 15.59 -17.31 7.81
CA GLU A 203 16.68 -18.09 7.19
C GLU A 203 16.74 -17.95 5.66
N ARG A 204 15.58 -17.87 5.02
CA ARG A 204 15.43 -17.66 3.56
C ARG A 204 15.33 -16.19 3.13
N LYS A 205 15.78 -15.23 3.95
CA LYS A 205 15.58 -13.80 3.69
C LYS A 205 16.08 -13.34 2.32
N GLU A 206 17.28 -13.73 1.92
CA GLU A 206 17.84 -13.35 0.61
C GLU A 206 17.02 -13.94 -0.56
N GLU A 207 16.57 -15.18 -0.44
CA GLU A 207 15.68 -15.81 -1.44
C GLU A 207 14.34 -15.08 -1.54
N ILE A 208 13.76 -14.67 -0.41
CA ILE A 208 12.53 -13.87 -0.37
C ILE A 208 12.73 -12.52 -1.07
N ILE A 209 13.85 -11.85 -0.80
CA ILE A 209 14.19 -10.57 -1.43
C ILE A 209 14.31 -10.76 -2.94
N ASP A 210 15.04 -11.77 -3.40
CA ASP A 210 15.24 -12.06 -4.82
C ASP A 210 13.92 -12.33 -5.55
N GLU A 211 13.02 -13.15 -4.98
CA GLU A 211 11.70 -13.42 -5.57
C GLU A 211 10.83 -12.15 -5.62
N CYS A 212 10.84 -11.35 -4.56
CA CYS A 212 10.12 -10.07 -4.55
C CYS A 212 10.69 -9.11 -5.60
N GLU A 213 12.01 -8.98 -5.73
CA GLU A 213 12.62 -8.12 -6.73
C GLU A 213 12.28 -8.54 -8.16
N LYS A 214 12.28 -9.86 -8.45
CA LYS A 214 11.85 -10.39 -9.74
C LYS A 214 10.41 -9.96 -10.04
N ALA A 215 9.51 -10.09 -9.05
CA ALA A 215 8.12 -9.71 -9.20
C ALA A 215 7.94 -8.19 -9.45
N LEU A 216 8.57 -7.37 -8.62
CA LEU A 216 8.49 -5.91 -8.70
C LEU A 216 9.02 -5.37 -10.05
N LYS A 217 10.08 -5.99 -10.61
CA LYS A 217 10.64 -5.62 -11.93
C LYS A 217 9.67 -5.89 -13.10
N ARG A 218 8.56 -6.63 -12.90
CA ARG A 218 7.56 -6.91 -13.95
C ARG A 218 6.51 -5.82 -14.11
N ILE A 219 6.34 -4.94 -13.13
CA ILE A 219 5.30 -3.91 -13.14
C ILE A 219 5.95 -2.54 -13.36
N ASP A 220 5.95 -2.10 -14.62
CA ASP A 220 6.49 -0.80 -15.01
C ASP A 220 5.77 0.35 -14.31
N GLY A 221 6.55 1.23 -13.70
CA GLY A 221 6.05 2.45 -13.06
C GLY A 221 5.73 2.30 -11.58
N LEU A 222 6.05 1.14 -10.96
CA LEU A 222 6.17 1.05 -9.50
C LEU A 222 7.24 2.04 -9.03
N ASN A 223 6.94 2.78 -7.97
CA ASN A 223 7.82 3.81 -7.43
C ASN A 223 7.48 4.10 -5.97
N GLY A 224 8.46 4.58 -5.21
CA GLY A 224 8.30 4.85 -3.79
C GLY A 224 8.15 3.57 -2.97
N TYR A 225 7.41 3.65 -1.88
CA TYR A 225 7.15 2.48 -1.03
C TYR A 225 6.22 1.50 -1.74
N VAL A 226 6.61 0.23 -1.79
CA VAL A 226 5.80 -0.87 -2.31
C VAL A 226 5.83 -2.02 -1.31
N GLY A 227 4.65 -2.53 -0.95
CA GLY A 227 4.50 -3.73 -0.13
C GLY A 227 4.29 -4.96 -1.02
N VAL A 228 4.84 -6.10 -0.61
CA VAL A 228 4.62 -7.39 -1.27
C VAL A 228 4.12 -8.37 -0.23
N ASP A 229 2.91 -8.89 -0.40
CA ASP A 229 2.33 -9.90 0.47
C ASP A 229 2.75 -11.29 0.02
N LEU A 230 3.08 -12.14 0.98
CA LEU A 230 3.77 -13.42 0.80
C LEU A 230 3.09 -14.50 1.64
N VAL A 231 3.07 -15.72 1.13
CA VAL A 231 2.87 -16.92 1.95
C VAL A 231 4.10 -17.80 1.80
N ILE A 232 4.69 -18.17 2.93
CA ILE A 232 5.96 -18.90 2.98
C ILE A 232 5.75 -20.20 3.74
N ASP A 233 6.10 -21.30 3.08
CA ASP A 233 6.26 -22.63 3.65
C ASP A 233 7.49 -23.28 2.99
N ASP A 234 7.37 -24.45 2.35
CA ASP A 234 8.41 -25.00 1.48
C ASP A 234 8.75 -24.07 0.31
N ASN A 235 7.77 -23.30 -0.16
CA ASN A 235 7.89 -22.37 -1.28
C ASN A 235 7.55 -20.94 -0.84
N ILE A 236 8.11 -19.96 -1.56
CA ILE A 236 7.78 -18.54 -1.39
C ILE A 236 6.75 -18.18 -2.46
N TYR A 237 5.51 -17.94 -2.05
CA TYR A 237 4.45 -17.49 -2.95
C TYR A 237 4.21 -15.98 -2.80
N ILE A 238 4.23 -15.26 -3.91
CA ILE A 238 3.81 -13.86 -3.98
C ILE A 238 2.28 -13.84 -4.12
N ILE A 239 1.60 -13.21 -3.17
CA ILE A 239 0.13 -13.17 -3.13
C ILE A 239 -0.39 -11.87 -3.76
N GLU A 240 0.12 -10.72 -3.29
CA GLU A 240 -0.30 -9.39 -3.75
C GLU A 240 0.89 -8.43 -3.79
N ILE A 241 0.81 -7.42 -4.68
CA ILE A 241 1.71 -6.27 -4.69
C ILE A 241 0.87 -5.04 -4.36
N ASN A 242 1.19 -4.38 -3.25
CA ASN A 242 0.54 -3.18 -2.78
C ASN A 242 1.35 -1.95 -3.27
N PRO A 243 0.91 -1.22 -4.31
CA PRO A 243 1.63 -0.09 -4.91
C PRO A 243 1.57 1.20 -4.05
N ARG A 244 1.37 1.06 -2.75
CA ARG A 244 1.16 2.13 -1.77
C ARG A 244 1.73 1.77 -0.41
N ILE A 245 1.73 2.76 0.49
CA ILE A 245 1.95 2.55 1.92
C ILE A 245 0.97 1.49 2.46
N THR A 246 1.50 0.55 3.24
CA THR A 246 0.73 -0.48 3.96
C THR A 246 0.81 -0.23 5.47
N THR A 247 -0.11 -0.84 6.21
CA THR A 247 -0.23 -0.66 7.67
C THR A 247 1.05 -1.05 8.42
N THR A 248 1.89 -1.92 7.84
CA THR A 248 3.25 -2.27 8.32
C THR A 248 4.10 -1.03 8.64
N VAL A 249 3.90 0.10 7.94
CA VAL A 249 4.64 1.34 8.20
C VAL A 249 4.54 1.82 9.65
N TRP A 250 3.47 1.46 10.36
CA TRP A 250 3.29 1.81 11.77
C TRP A 250 4.38 1.21 12.66
N GLY A 251 4.75 -0.05 12.41
CA GLY A 251 5.81 -0.74 13.13
C GLY A 251 7.21 -0.48 12.55
N LEU A 252 7.32 0.27 11.46
CA LEU A 252 8.58 0.50 10.74
C LEU A 252 9.20 1.84 11.11
N MET A 253 10.48 1.81 11.48
CA MET A 253 11.30 3.01 11.69
C MET A 253 12.58 2.87 10.89
N THR A 254 12.88 3.86 10.07
CA THR A 254 14.11 3.92 9.26
C THR A 254 14.95 5.12 9.65
N GLU A 255 16.27 5.00 9.46
CA GLU A 255 17.21 6.12 9.54
C GLU A 255 17.92 6.24 8.17
N PRO A 256 17.74 7.34 7.44
CA PRO A 256 16.82 8.46 7.71
C PRO A 256 15.32 8.07 7.65
N PRO A 257 14.40 8.94 8.13
CA PRO A 257 12.95 8.66 8.12
C PRO A 257 12.42 8.28 6.74
N LEU A 258 11.36 7.45 6.67
CA LEU A 258 10.84 6.92 5.41
C LEU A 258 10.43 8.05 4.46
N ALA A 259 9.81 9.12 4.97
CA ALA A 259 9.49 10.31 4.18
C ALA A 259 10.72 10.88 3.45
N LYS A 260 11.89 10.89 4.10
CA LYS A 260 13.14 11.39 3.52
C LYS A 260 13.65 10.46 2.43
N LEU A 261 13.59 9.15 2.67
CA LEU A 261 13.97 8.14 1.68
C LEU A 261 13.09 8.24 0.42
N LEU A 262 11.78 8.48 0.57
CA LEU A 262 10.86 8.67 -0.57
C LEU A 262 11.20 9.92 -1.39
N ILE A 263 11.53 11.04 -0.74
CA ILE A 263 11.96 12.26 -1.42
C ILE A 263 13.29 12.05 -2.13
N ASP A 264 14.27 11.44 -1.46
CA ASP A 264 15.57 11.16 -2.07
C ASP A 264 15.43 10.23 -3.29
N ASN A 265 14.51 9.27 -3.23
CA ASN A 265 14.20 8.37 -4.34
C ASN A 265 13.63 9.14 -5.53
N ALA A 266 12.67 10.03 -5.26
CA ALA A 266 12.05 10.87 -6.28
C ALA A 266 13.04 11.87 -6.91
N GLU A 267 13.98 12.40 -6.13
CA GLU A 267 15.07 13.27 -6.60
C GLU A 267 16.21 12.51 -7.28
N GLY A 268 16.11 11.18 -7.39
CA GLY A 268 17.11 10.34 -8.03
C GLY A 268 18.45 10.34 -7.29
N LYS A 269 18.43 10.48 -5.96
CA LYS A 269 19.60 10.30 -5.09
C LYS A 269 19.82 8.83 -4.76
N GLU A 270 21.02 8.51 -4.30
CA GLU A 270 21.31 7.17 -3.78
C GLU A 270 20.57 6.96 -2.45
N ILE A 271 19.81 5.87 -2.36
CA ILE A 271 19.11 5.48 -1.14
C ILE A 271 20.06 4.70 -0.24
N LYS A 272 20.45 5.34 0.87
CA LYS A 272 21.22 4.72 1.95
C LYS A 272 20.34 4.60 3.18
N ILE A 273 20.07 3.36 3.57
CA ILE A 273 19.32 3.03 4.78
C ILE A 273 20.35 2.65 5.82
N GLU A 274 20.58 3.52 6.79
CA GLU A 274 21.58 3.33 7.85
C GLU A 274 21.06 2.35 8.90
N LYS A 275 19.76 2.43 9.19
CA LYS A 275 19.12 1.59 10.20
C LYS A 275 17.66 1.30 9.84
N VAL A 276 17.23 0.09 10.15
CA VAL A 276 15.80 -0.28 10.17
C VAL A 276 15.50 -0.91 11.54
N VAL A 277 14.48 -0.40 12.21
CA VAL A 277 13.96 -0.95 13.46
C VAL A 277 12.49 -1.30 13.25
N GLY A 278 12.13 -2.51 13.63
CA GLY A 278 10.76 -3.00 13.58
C GLY A 278 10.16 -3.13 14.97
N LYS A 279 8.85 -2.91 15.06
CA LYS A 279 8.05 -3.12 16.27
C LYS A 279 6.84 -3.97 15.93
N LYS A 280 6.50 -4.90 16.83
CA LYS A 280 5.25 -5.64 16.79
C LYS A 280 4.06 -4.75 17.17
N PHE A 281 2.96 -4.87 16.44
CA PHE A 281 1.70 -4.19 16.76
C PHE A 281 0.48 -5.04 16.40
N LYS A 282 -0.67 -4.72 16.99
CA LYS A 282 -1.98 -5.20 16.56
C LYS A 282 -2.90 -4.04 16.19
N VAL A 283 -3.74 -4.26 15.17
CA VAL A 283 -4.81 -3.35 14.77
C VAL A 283 -5.86 -3.33 15.87
N GLY A 284 -6.19 -2.14 16.39
CA GLY A 284 -7.14 -1.95 17.50
C GLY A 284 -6.52 -1.70 18.89
N GLU A 285 -5.21 -1.95 19.08
CA GLU A 285 -4.51 -1.58 20.34
C GLU A 285 -4.14 -0.09 20.39
N TYR A 286 -4.25 0.63 19.27
CA TYR A 286 -3.74 2.00 19.08
C TYR A 286 -4.77 2.97 18.49
N GLY A 287 -6.06 2.63 18.58
CA GLY A 287 -7.20 3.42 18.07
C GLY A 287 -7.77 4.40 19.08
#